data_AF-A0A436DJB7-F1
#
_entry.id   AF-A0A436DJB7-F1
#
_cell.length_a   1.000
_cell.length_b   1.000
_cell.length_c   1.000
_cell.angle_alpha   90.00
_cell.angle_beta   90.00
_cell.angle_gamma   90.00
#
_symmetry.space_group_name_H-M   'P 1'
#
loop_
_entity.id
_entity.type
_entity.pdbx_description
1 polymer ?
#
loop_
_entity_poly.entity_id
_entity_poly.type
_entity_poly.pdbx_seq_one_letter_code
_entity_poly.pdbx_strand_id
1 'polypeptide(L)' 'MIVLLVEVRKDAGITQVELGRRLGQRQTFVSKFELGERRLDVAEFVTVARAIGADPLEIIRVAESESR' A
#
# COMPACT_ATOMS: atom_id res chain seq x y z
N MET A 1 3.57 -7.90 4.25
CA MET A 1 3.45 -6.42 4.30
C MET A 1 2.88 -5.81 3.02
N ILE A 2 3.49 -6.00 1.83
CA ILE A 2 2.89 -5.50 0.57
C ILE A 2 1.54 -6.15 0.27
N VAL A 3 1.38 -7.46 0.53
CA VAL A 3 0.10 -8.17 0.34
C VAL A 3 -1.02 -7.50 1.13
N LEU A 4 -0.81 -7.23 2.43
CA LEU A 4 -1.77 -6.51 3.27
C LEU A 4 -2.09 -5.11 2.72
N LEU A 5 -1.10 -4.38 2.21
CA LEU A 5 -1.32 -3.07 1.61
C LEU A 5 -2.20 -3.15 0.35
N VAL A 6 -2.04 -4.23 -0.45
CA VAL A 6 -2.89 -4.51 -1.63
C VAL A 6 -4.31 -4.85 -1.21
N GLU A 7 -4.49 -5.65 -0.16
CA GLU A 7 -5.80 -6.01 0.38
C GLU A 7 -6.53 -4.78 0.90
N VAL A 8 -5.88 -3.99 1.75
CA VAL A 8 -6.42 -2.74 2.27
C VAL A 8 -6.80 -1.77 1.15
N ARG A 9 -6.00 -1.70 0.07
CA ARG A 9 -6.36 -0.91 -1.12
C ARG A 9 -7.65 -1.43 -1.78
N LYS A 10 -7.77 -2.74 -1.95
CA LYS A 10 -8.94 -3.37 -2.57
C LYS A 10 -10.19 -3.17 -1.71
N ASP A 11 -10.07 -3.32 -0.40
CA ASP A 11 -11.17 -3.12 0.56
C ASP A 11 -11.64 -1.67 0.61
N ALA A 12 -10.71 -0.72 0.46
CA ALA A 12 -11.04 0.69 0.26
C ALA A 12 -11.70 1.00 -1.09
N GLY A 13 -11.83 0.02 -1.99
CA GLY A 13 -12.49 0.17 -3.29
C GLY A 13 -11.75 1.06 -4.29
N ILE A 14 -10.48 1.40 -4.04
CA ILE A 14 -9.71 2.30 -4.90
C ILE A 14 -8.87 1.52 -5.92
N THR A 15 -8.83 2.01 -7.16
CA THR A 15 -8.03 1.42 -8.22
C THR A 15 -6.55 1.82 -8.09
N GLN A 16 -5.65 1.07 -8.74
CA GLN A 16 -4.23 1.46 -8.82
C GLN A 16 -4.04 2.82 -9.53
N VAL A 17 -4.91 3.17 -10.48
CA VAL A 17 -4.91 4.48 -11.14
C VAL A 17 -5.25 5.59 -10.16
N GLU A 18 -6.29 5.38 -9.36
CA GLU A 18 -6.72 6.33 -8.34
C GLU A 18 -5.66 6.51 -7.25
N LEU A 19 -5.08 5.41 -6.74
CA LEU A 19 -3.99 5.50 -5.78
C LEU A 19 -2.76 6.23 -6.36
N GLY A 20 -2.42 5.96 -7.63
CA GLY A 20 -1.37 6.71 -8.33
C GLY A 20 -1.65 8.22 -8.32
N ARG A 21 -2.87 8.64 -8.67
CA ARG A 21 -3.27 10.05 -8.64
C ARG A 21 -3.14 10.67 -7.25
N ARG A 22 -3.60 9.99 -6.20
CA ARG A 22 -3.48 10.45 -4.80
C ARG A 22 -2.03 10.62 -4.35
N LEU A 23 -1.13 9.81 -4.90
CA LEU A 23 0.32 9.88 -4.63
C LEU A 23 1.07 10.86 -5.53
N GLY A 24 0.41 11.50 -6.51
CA GLY A 24 1.10 12.27 -7.54
C GLY A 24 2.01 11.42 -8.44
N GLN A 25 1.68 10.13 -8.59
CA GLN A 25 2.45 9.12 -9.31
C GLN A 25 1.64 8.50 -10.46
N ARG A 26 2.33 7.81 -11.37
CA ARG A 26 1.68 7.00 -12.42
C ARG A 26 1.14 5.70 -11.81
N GLN A 27 0.08 5.13 -12.40
CA GLN A 27 -0.42 3.81 -12.02
C GLN A 27 0.68 2.73 -12.04
N THR A 28 1.66 2.84 -12.95
CA THR A 28 2.78 1.90 -13.05
C THR A 28 3.69 1.90 -11.82
N PHE A 29 3.80 3.02 -11.10
CA PHE A 29 4.48 3.04 -9.80
C PHE A 29 3.77 2.10 -8.81
N VAL A 30 2.44 2.17 -8.77
CA VAL A 30 1.60 1.31 -7.93
C VAL A 30 1.73 -0.16 -8.33
N SER A 31 1.54 -0.46 -9.61
CA SER A 31 1.66 -1.83 -10.12
C SER A 31 3.01 -2.46 -9.79
N LYS A 32 4.12 -1.72 -9.94
CA LYS A 32 5.47 -2.26 -9.69
C LYS A 32 5.68 -2.67 -8.24
N PHE A 33 5.21 -1.88 -7.27
CA PHE A 33 5.36 -2.29 -5.88
C PHE A 33 4.37 -3.39 -5.49
N GLU A 34 3.15 -3.40 -6.05
CA GLU A 34 2.17 -4.46 -5.77
C GLU A 34 2.61 -5.82 -6.34
N LEU A 35 3.35 -5.82 -7.45
CA LEU A 35 3.97 -7.01 -8.05
C LEU A 35 5.31 -7.39 -7.42
N GLY A 36 5.85 -6.57 -6.51
CA GLY A 36 7.16 -6.80 -5.88
C GLY A 36 8.37 -6.47 -6.77
N GLU A 37 8.16 -5.93 -7.98
CA GLU A 37 9.22 -5.46 -8.88
C GLU A 37 9.93 -4.21 -8.36
N ARG A 38 9.29 -3.47 -7.45
CA ARG A 38 9.87 -2.32 -6.74
C ARG A 38 9.60 -2.45 -5.25
N ARG A 39 10.65 -2.27 -4.45
CA ARG A 39 10.52 -2.18 -2.99
C ARG A 39 10.04 -0.78 -2.60
N LEU A 40 9.12 -0.72 -1.63
CA LEU A 40 8.82 0.52 -0.91
C LEU A 40 9.76 0.60 0.30
N ASP A 41 10.29 1.79 0.57
CA ASP A 41 10.85 2.06 1.88
C ASP A 41 9.73 2.32 2.92
N VAL A 42 10.10 2.53 4.18
CA VAL A 42 9.14 2.72 5.27
C VAL A 42 8.36 4.04 5.13
N ALA A 43 9.00 5.12 4.67
CA ALA A 43 8.32 6.40 4.48
C ALA A 43 7.33 6.35 3.31
N GLU A 44 7.71 5.66 2.23
CA GLU A 44 6.84 5.38 1.10
C GLU A 44 5.65 4.51 1.53
N PHE A 45 5.89 3.45 2.30
CA PHE A 45 4.81 2.62 2.85
C PHE A 45 3.79 3.44 3.64
N VAL A 46 4.26 4.30 4.56
CA VAL A 46 3.40 5.19 5.34
C VAL A 46 2.59 6.12 4.45
N THR A 47 3.22 6.69 3.42
CA THR A 47 2.58 7.59 2.47
C THR A 47 1.51 6.86 1.66
N VAL A 48 1.79 5.65 1.18
CA VAL A 48 0.85 4.81 0.43
C VAL A 48 -0.35 4.41 1.30
N ALA A 49 -0.13 3.94 2.53
CA ALA A 49 -1.21 3.57 3.45
C ALA A 49 -2.17 4.73 3.70
N ARG A 50 -1.62 5.93 3.97
CA ARG A 50 -2.43 7.14 4.17
C ARG A 50 -3.18 7.57 2.92
N ALA A 51 -2.57 7.44 1.73
CA ALA A 51 -3.25 7.74 0.46
C ALA A 51 -4.41 6.77 0.16
N ILE A 52 -4.32 5.53 0.66
CA ILE A 52 -5.42 4.57 0.64
C ILE A 52 -6.53 4.98 1.62
N GLY A 53 -6.19 5.66 2.70
CA GLY A 53 -7.09 6.03 3.80
C GLY A 53 -6.99 5.10 5.01
N ALA A 54 -5.90 4.33 5.11
CA ALA A 54 -5.65 3.38 6.19
C ALA A 54 -4.57 3.86 7.16
N ASP A 55 -4.62 3.36 8.40
CA ASP A 55 -3.55 3.58 9.38
C ASP A 55 -2.38 2.62 9.12
N PRO A 56 -1.17 3.12 8.77
CA PRO A 56 0.00 2.27 8.60
C PRO A 56 0.35 1.45 9.85
N LEU A 57 0.04 1.94 11.07
CA LEU A 57 0.33 1.21 12.31
C LEU A 57 -0.58 -0.01 12.49
N GLU A 58 -1.83 0.07 12.04
CA GLU A 58 -2.72 -1.11 12.05
C GLU A 58 -2.24 -2.18 11.09
N ILE A 59 -1.80 -1.80 9.89
CA ILE A 59 -1.25 -2.75 8.90
C ILE A 59 -0.01 -3.46 9.45
N ILE A 60 0.88 -2.72 10.14
CA ILE A 60 2.06 -3.29 10.78
C ILE A 60 1.67 -4.26 11.89
N ARG A 61 0.71 -3.88 12.77
CA ARG A 61 0.23 -4.76 13.85
C ARG A 61 -0.34 -6.08 13.32
N VAL A 62 -1.13 -6.04 12.25
CA VAL A 62 -1.65 -7.25 11.59
C VAL A 62 -0.50 -8.11 11.08
N ALA A 63 0.46 -7.50 10.36
CA ALA A 63 1.62 -8.22 9.83
C ALA A 63 2.46 -8.90 10.93
N GLU A 64 2.65 -8.25 12.08
CA GLU A 64 3.34 -8.81 13.24
C GLU A 64 2.59 -10.01 13.84
N SER A 65 1.26 -9.95 13.89
CA SER A 65 0.42 -11.01 14.45
C SER A 65 0.40 -12.29 13.61
N GLU A 66 0.46 -12.17 12.28
CA GLU A 66 0.51 -13.31 11.34
C GLU A 66 1.91 -13.94 11.24
N SER A 67 2.94 -13.24 11.69
CA SER A 67 4.33 -13.72 11.68
C SER A 67 4.68 -14.55 12.92
N ARG A 68 3.71 -14.83 13.80
CA ARG A 68 3.90 -15.48 15.10
C ARG A 68 3.42 -16.93 15.13
#